data_AF-A0A7V8AKD5-F1
#
_entry.id   AF-A0A7V8AKD5-F1
#
_cell.length_a   1.000
_cell.length_b   1.000
_cell.length_c   1.000
_cell.angle_alpha   90.00
_cell.angle_beta   90.00
_cell.angle_gamma   90.00
#
_symmetry.space_group_name_H-M   'P 1'
#
loop_
_entity.id
_entity.type
_entity.pdbx_description
1 polymer ?
#
loop_
_entity_poly.entity_id
_entity_poly.type
_entity_poly.pdbx_seq_one_letter_code
_entity_poly.pdbx_strand_id
1 'polypeptide(L)'
;MSDENLVLAGDFPAASYEEWHEAVDKALKGAPFEKKMVTRTYEGITIHPIYTRRDWLAEGDPSGFPGTQPFSRGFNAAGREGWCVRQEQAASDPKVANAAILADLEHGATSLVLRLDRAARAGLDPDKAGIESAGVDGIMAYSLADFDDVLNKVRFDVVPIALVTGAQFIAGAALLAALWQKQGVTNDKAKGAFNADPLGILAETGTLSVPVETALAQMADLAAYTARTWPHVTAVGVDTTPYDDAGATETQNLACAMATAVTYLRTMTGAGMDVNAACRQISFTVSCDFFLSIAKLRAARKMWARITESCGATGEACAARIHARTAERMITRCDPWVNMLRTTTAAFAAGIAGANSVTALPFDYALGQSDDSAQRIARNGQIILREESSLTKVIDPAGGAWYVESLTDQLARIAWELFQTIEKAGGMAKALGNGTIADQIASVWATREKNIAHRRDPIAGVSEFPNITEVVPVRPSPDHKALLEKARKEPLSAAWPQCWPRHREVRWSRPSPNTVCLNPSRLCAMPPTPTRQRPAPGQPSFLPTWDRLLLTTPVPLMRRTFSKPVASRRLPTTASQRQKHVLPPSRTARPASLSCVPRTSCTRNTWQEWRQPSRPLAVRSCSWLAIRETGSRAT
;
A
#
# COMPACT_ATOMS: atom_id res chain seq x y z
N MET A 1 -15.51 31.89 -32.61
CA MET A 1 -16.08 32.83 -31.63
C MET A 1 -16.98 32.00 -30.74
N SER A 2 -16.52 31.69 -29.52
CA SER A 2 -17.38 31.11 -28.49
C SER A 2 -18.28 32.23 -27.97
N ASP A 3 -19.59 32.01 -27.88
CA ASP A 3 -20.51 32.96 -27.27
C ASP A 3 -20.07 33.26 -25.83
N GLU A 4 -19.63 34.48 -25.57
CA GLU A 4 -19.08 34.89 -24.26
C GLU A 4 -20.16 34.95 -23.17
N ASN A 5 -21.45 34.86 -23.53
CA ASN A 5 -22.59 34.96 -22.60
C ASN A 5 -23.56 33.78 -22.73
N LEU A 6 -23.06 32.54 -22.76
CA LEU A 6 -23.92 31.36 -22.66
C LEU A 6 -24.42 31.18 -21.21
N VAL A 7 -25.66 31.57 -20.95
CA VAL A 7 -26.37 31.26 -19.70
C VAL A 7 -26.89 29.82 -19.78
N LEU A 8 -26.40 28.93 -18.90
CA LEU A 8 -26.81 27.52 -18.85
C LEU A 8 -27.96 27.32 -17.84
N ALA A 9 -27.61 27.09 -16.57
CA ALA A 9 -28.59 26.85 -15.51
C ALA A 9 -29.30 28.13 -15.03
N GLY A 10 -28.79 29.31 -15.38
CA GLY A 10 -29.33 30.60 -14.93
C GLY A 10 -30.71 30.94 -15.51
N ASP A 11 -31.13 30.28 -16.59
CA ASP A 11 -32.46 30.44 -17.19
C ASP A 11 -33.55 29.66 -16.45
N PHE A 12 -33.16 28.77 -15.52
CA PHE A 12 -34.08 28.02 -14.68
C PHE A 12 -34.08 28.56 -13.25
N PRO A 13 -35.19 28.46 -12.51
CA PRO A 13 -35.18 28.71 -11.07
C PRO A 13 -34.12 27.85 -10.39
N ALA A 14 -33.36 28.43 -9.47
CA ALA A 14 -32.34 27.71 -8.73
C ALA A 14 -32.99 26.61 -7.88
N ALA A 15 -32.70 25.35 -8.21
CA ALA A 15 -33.17 24.21 -7.42
C ALA A 15 -32.54 24.24 -6.03
N SER A 16 -33.37 24.17 -5.00
CA SER A 16 -32.98 24.10 -3.60
C SER A 16 -32.68 22.67 -3.16
N TYR A 17 -31.95 22.51 -2.05
CA TYR A 17 -31.72 21.20 -1.44
C TYR A 17 -33.04 20.57 -1.00
N GLU A 18 -33.96 21.41 -0.54
CA GLU A 18 -35.27 21.03 -0.03
C GLU A 18 -36.14 20.42 -1.16
N GLU A 19 -36.17 21.04 -2.34
CA GLU A 19 -36.87 20.49 -3.53
C GLU A 19 -36.25 19.16 -4.00
N TRP A 20 -34.92 19.05 -3.98
CA TRP A 20 -34.24 17.79 -4.29
C TRP A 20 -34.60 16.70 -3.26
N HIS A 21 -34.61 17.04 -1.97
CA HIS A 21 -34.94 16.09 -0.91
C HIS A 21 -36.38 15.57 -1.07
N GLU A 22 -37.35 16.45 -1.36
CA GLU A 22 -38.72 16.04 -1.65
C GLU A 22 -38.82 15.10 -2.86
N ALA A 23 -38.02 15.33 -3.90
CA ALA A 23 -37.96 14.45 -5.06
C ALA A 23 -37.39 13.07 -4.69
N VAL A 24 -36.39 13.01 -3.81
CA VAL A 24 -35.85 11.76 -3.27
C VAL A 24 -36.91 11.05 -2.43
N ASP A 25 -37.62 11.75 -1.53
CA ASP A 25 -38.66 11.15 -0.70
C ASP A 25 -39.78 10.51 -1.54
N LYS A 26 -40.18 11.18 -2.64
CA LYS A 26 -41.11 10.61 -3.63
C LYS A 26 -40.53 9.36 -4.30
N ALA A 27 -39.26 9.39 -4.70
CA ALA A 27 -38.59 8.25 -5.33
C ALA A 27 -38.42 7.05 -4.38
N LEU A 28 -38.24 7.32 -3.08
CA LEU A 28 -38.11 6.31 -2.03
C LEU A 28 -39.44 5.63 -1.66
N LYS A 29 -40.59 6.15 -2.13
CA LYS A 29 -41.93 5.56 -1.93
C LYS A 29 -42.21 5.21 -0.45
N GLY A 30 -41.85 6.12 0.46
CA GLY A 30 -42.05 5.97 1.90
C GLY A 30 -40.95 5.22 2.65
N ALA A 31 -39.87 4.79 1.98
CA ALA A 31 -38.69 4.31 2.66
C ALA A 31 -37.93 5.48 3.34
N PRO A 32 -37.45 5.35 4.59
CA PRO A 32 -36.76 6.45 5.26
C PRO A 32 -35.46 6.86 4.56
N PHE A 33 -35.29 8.15 4.27
CA PHE A 33 -34.12 8.74 3.62
C PHE A 33 -32.81 8.32 4.30
N GLU A 34 -32.70 8.55 5.61
CA GLU A 34 -31.53 8.21 6.43
C GLU A 34 -31.14 6.73 6.35
N LYS A 35 -32.11 5.83 6.15
CA LYS A 35 -31.84 4.39 6.07
C LYS A 35 -31.38 3.94 4.68
N LYS A 36 -31.72 4.69 3.64
CA LYS A 36 -31.53 4.29 2.24
C LYS A 36 -30.43 5.06 1.52
N MET A 37 -30.21 6.31 1.90
CA MET A 37 -29.33 7.22 1.17
C MET A 37 -28.07 7.58 1.94
N VAL A 38 -28.07 7.40 3.27
CA VAL A 38 -26.96 7.77 4.13
C VAL A 38 -26.15 6.52 4.48
N THR A 39 -24.83 6.61 4.34
CA THR A 39 -23.90 5.51 4.63
C THR A 39 -23.03 5.89 5.82
N ARG A 40 -22.90 4.98 6.80
CA ARG A 40 -22.03 5.19 7.96
C ARG A 40 -20.77 4.34 7.85
N THR A 41 -19.61 4.97 7.99
CA THR A 41 -18.32 4.26 7.94
C THR A 41 -17.93 3.67 9.29
N TYR A 42 -16.90 2.83 9.33
CA TYR A 42 -16.37 2.24 10.57
C TYR A 42 -15.75 3.28 11.51
N GLU A 43 -15.23 4.37 10.95
CA GLU A 43 -14.71 5.54 11.66
C GLU A 43 -15.82 6.34 12.36
N GLY A 44 -17.09 6.05 12.04
CA GLY A 44 -18.25 6.80 12.53
C GLY A 44 -18.61 8.02 11.68
N ILE A 45 -18.02 8.17 10.49
CA ILE A 45 -18.34 9.24 9.55
C ILE A 45 -19.67 8.96 8.85
N THR A 46 -20.50 9.99 8.72
CA THR A 46 -21.75 9.95 7.96
C THR A 46 -21.50 10.48 6.55
N ILE A 47 -21.60 9.59 5.56
CA ILE A 47 -21.51 9.94 4.15
C ILE A 47 -22.91 10.26 3.63
N HIS A 48 -23.10 11.52 3.23
CA HIS A 48 -24.33 12.01 2.62
C HIS A 48 -24.38 11.65 1.13
N PRO A 49 -25.59 11.44 0.56
CA PRO A 49 -25.75 11.08 -0.86
C PRO A 49 -25.38 12.21 -1.83
N ILE A 50 -25.38 13.46 -1.35
CA ILE A 50 -24.99 14.64 -2.13
C ILE A 50 -24.24 15.61 -1.21
N TYR A 51 -23.18 16.20 -1.74
CA TYR A 51 -22.42 17.27 -1.11
C TYR A 51 -22.54 18.51 -1.99
N THR A 52 -22.58 19.67 -1.36
CA THR A 52 -22.83 20.97 -1.98
C THR A 52 -21.87 22.02 -1.41
N ARG A 53 -21.99 23.27 -1.87
CA ARG A 53 -21.27 24.41 -1.28
C ARG A 53 -21.57 24.61 0.22
N ARG A 54 -22.70 24.10 0.74
CA ARG A 54 -23.01 24.13 2.18
C ARG A 54 -22.02 23.29 3.01
N ASP A 55 -21.45 22.26 2.39
CA ASP A 55 -20.56 21.30 3.05
C ASP A 55 -19.07 21.69 2.97
N TRP A 56 -18.71 22.53 2.00
CA TRP A 56 -17.38 23.11 1.88
C TRP A 56 -17.42 24.47 1.19
N LEU A 57 -16.99 25.51 1.92
CA LEU A 57 -16.92 26.87 1.39
C LEU A 57 -15.68 27.01 0.50
N ALA A 58 -15.91 27.45 -0.73
CA ALA A 58 -14.82 27.69 -1.70
C ALA A 58 -14.06 29.00 -1.43
N GLU A 59 -14.70 29.97 -0.78
CA GLU A 59 -14.06 31.25 -0.46
C GLU A 59 -13.08 31.08 0.70
N GLY A 60 -11.80 31.37 0.43
CA GLY A 60 -10.72 31.16 1.41
C GLY A 60 -10.33 29.69 1.63
N ASP A 61 -10.58 28.80 0.65
CA ASP A 61 -10.34 27.35 0.72
C ASP A 61 -9.08 26.99 1.56
N PRO A 62 -9.27 26.41 2.76
CA PRO A 62 -8.17 26.18 3.70
C PRO A 62 -7.21 25.08 3.22
N SER A 63 -7.52 24.38 2.13
CA SER A 63 -6.65 23.38 1.51
C SER A 63 -5.42 24.02 0.82
N GLY A 64 -5.44 25.32 0.54
CA GLY A 64 -4.29 26.09 0.06
C GLY A 64 -3.77 25.65 -1.31
N PHE A 65 -2.49 25.97 -1.60
CA PHE A 65 -1.81 25.59 -2.84
C PHE A 65 -0.82 24.43 -2.63
N PRO A 66 -0.55 23.59 -3.64
CA PRO A 66 0.45 22.54 -3.54
C PRO A 66 1.83 23.11 -3.20
N GLY A 67 2.62 22.40 -2.39
CA GLY A 67 3.93 22.87 -1.93
C GLY A 67 3.91 23.98 -0.89
N THR A 68 2.73 24.36 -0.38
CA THR A 68 2.58 25.33 0.71
C THR A 68 1.73 24.74 1.83
N GLN A 69 1.90 25.24 3.06
CA GLN A 69 1.06 24.87 4.21
C GLN A 69 -0.43 25.01 3.85
N PRO A 70 -1.31 24.00 4.13
CA PRO A 70 -1.08 22.77 4.91
C PRO A 70 -0.67 21.53 4.08
N PHE A 71 -0.18 21.72 2.85
CA PHE A 71 0.27 20.69 1.90
C PHE A 71 -0.81 19.69 1.47
N SER A 72 -2.08 19.95 1.74
CA SER A 72 -3.19 19.05 1.40
C SER A 72 -3.23 18.71 -0.10
N ARG A 73 -2.95 19.69 -0.96
CA ARG A 73 -2.92 19.54 -2.42
C ARG A 73 -1.63 18.93 -3.00
N GLY A 74 -0.63 18.62 -2.16
CA GLY A 74 0.58 17.94 -2.60
C GLY A 74 1.88 18.51 -2.02
N PHE A 75 2.94 17.71 -2.13
CA PHE A 75 4.26 17.96 -1.54
C PHE A 75 5.02 19.12 -2.21
N ASN A 76 4.99 19.25 -3.53
CA ASN A 76 5.75 20.25 -4.30
C ASN A 76 4.84 21.19 -5.08
N ALA A 77 5.30 22.43 -5.33
CA ALA A 77 4.51 23.42 -6.06
C ALA A 77 4.35 23.08 -7.55
N ALA A 78 5.36 22.44 -8.15
CA ALA A 78 5.35 22.08 -9.56
C ALA A 78 4.43 20.88 -9.89
N GLY A 79 4.31 19.89 -8.98
CA GLY A 79 3.27 18.85 -8.94
C GLY A 79 3.03 17.94 -10.16
N ARG A 80 3.75 18.12 -11.28
CA ARG A 80 3.39 17.54 -12.59
C ARG A 80 4.15 16.28 -13.00
N GLU A 81 5.14 15.85 -12.23
CA GLU A 81 5.97 14.67 -12.58
C GLU A 81 5.25 13.33 -12.33
N GLY A 82 4.08 13.38 -11.66
CA GLY A 82 3.35 12.19 -11.21
C GLY A 82 4.05 11.50 -10.06
N TRP A 83 3.74 10.21 -9.86
CA TRP A 83 4.36 9.38 -8.83
C TRP A 83 5.46 8.48 -9.42
N CYS A 84 6.40 8.07 -8.58
CA CYS A 84 7.32 6.99 -8.90
C CYS A 84 6.58 5.64 -8.88
N VAL A 85 6.66 4.90 -9.98
CA VAL A 85 6.18 3.51 -10.05
C VAL A 85 7.17 2.65 -9.28
N ARG A 86 6.84 2.34 -8.02
CA ARG A 86 7.69 1.57 -7.13
C ARG A 86 7.24 0.11 -7.14
N GLN A 87 8.14 -0.80 -7.50
CA GLN A 87 7.87 -2.23 -7.51
C GLN A 87 8.40 -2.90 -6.25
N GLU A 88 7.57 -3.73 -5.64
CA GLU A 88 7.94 -4.55 -4.48
C GLU A 88 8.49 -5.89 -4.95
N GLN A 89 9.72 -6.17 -4.51
CA GLN A 89 10.45 -7.37 -4.88
C GLN A 89 10.63 -8.24 -3.64
N ALA A 90 10.08 -9.44 -3.71
CA ALA A 90 9.96 -10.39 -2.60
C ALA A 90 10.20 -11.85 -3.02
N ALA A 91 10.78 -12.09 -4.21
CA ALA A 91 11.12 -13.43 -4.67
C ALA A 91 12.19 -14.05 -3.76
N SER A 92 11.99 -15.30 -3.32
CA SER A 92 12.84 -15.91 -2.29
C SER A 92 14.30 -16.05 -2.73
N ASP A 93 14.55 -16.47 -3.98
CA ASP A 93 15.90 -16.61 -4.53
C ASP A 93 16.43 -15.24 -5.02
N PRO A 94 17.59 -14.77 -4.51
CA PRO A 94 18.26 -13.56 -4.99
C PRO A 94 18.40 -13.44 -6.51
N LYS A 95 18.67 -14.54 -7.21
CA LYS A 95 18.83 -14.53 -8.68
C LYS A 95 17.51 -14.33 -9.41
N VAL A 96 16.44 -14.92 -8.88
CA VAL A 96 15.08 -14.74 -9.42
C VAL A 96 14.62 -13.31 -9.12
N ALA A 97 14.90 -12.79 -7.93
CA ALA A 97 14.64 -11.40 -7.57
C ALA A 97 15.38 -10.43 -8.52
N ASN A 98 16.67 -10.67 -8.80
CA ASN A 98 17.44 -9.84 -9.72
C ASN A 98 16.85 -9.83 -11.14
N ALA A 99 16.49 -11.00 -11.67
CA ALA A 99 15.86 -11.09 -12.99
C ALA A 99 14.54 -10.31 -13.06
N ALA A 100 13.70 -10.41 -12.02
CA ALA A 100 12.45 -9.66 -11.91
C ALA A 100 12.69 -8.14 -11.77
N ILE A 101 13.70 -7.74 -10.99
CA ILE A 101 14.12 -6.33 -10.84
C ILE A 101 14.52 -5.73 -12.19
N LEU A 102 15.39 -6.40 -12.95
CA LEU A 102 15.83 -5.90 -14.25
C LEU A 102 14.66 -5.80 -15.23
N ALA A 103 13.80 -6.83 -15.26
CA ALA A 103 12.58 -6.81 -16.07
C ALA A 103 11.66 -5.63 -15.69
N ASP A 104 11.46 -5.35 -14.40
CA ASP A 104 10.64 -4.22 -13.96
C ASP A 104 11.22 -2.87 -14.40
N LEU A 105 12.52 -2.67 -14.20
CA LEU A 105 13.21 -1.42 -14.53
C LEU A 105 13.25 -1.16 -16.04
N GLU A 106 13.48 -2.20 -16.85
CA GLU A 106 13.50 -2.10 -18.33
C GLU A 106 12.10 -1.81 -18.90
N HIS A 107 11.03 -2.09 -18.14
CA HIS A 107 9.64 -1.95 -18.59
C HIS A 107 8.83 -0.91 -17.79
N GLY A 108 9.50 0.09 -17.22
CA GLY A 108 8.86 1.32 -16.74
C GLY A 108 8.73 1.50 -15.23
N ALA A 109 9.24 0.56 -14.42
CA ALA A 109 9.40 0.82 -12.98
C ALA A 109 10.49 1.88 -12.76
N THR A 110 10.23 2.85 -11.88
CA THR A 110 11.16 3.96 -11.62
C THR A 110 11.82 3.88 -10.26
N SER A 111 11.38 2.97 -9.39
CA SER A 111 11.92 2.74 -8.05
C SER A 111 11.64 1.31 -7.60
N LEU A 112 12.41 0.82 -6.63
CA LEU A 112 12.26 -0.52 -6.05
C LEU A 112 12.03 -0.43 -4.55
N VAL A 113 11.29 -1.38 -4.00
CA VAL A 113 11.39 -1.75 -2.58
C VAL A 113 11.78 -3.21 -2.47
N LEU A 114 12.87 -3.47 -1.74
CA LEU A 114 13.36 -4.82 -1.48
C LEU A 114 12.82 -5.29 -0.15
N ARG A 115 11.91 -6.27 -0.19
CA ARG A 115 11.40 -6.92 1.01
C ARG A 115 12.28 -8.12 1.32
N LEU A 116 13.00 -8.06 2.44
CA LEU A 116 13.78 -9.20 2.90
C LEU A 116 12.86 -10.25 3.53
N ASP A 117 13.29 -11.50 3.47
CA ASP A 117 12.55 -12.62 4.03
C ASP A 117 12.35 -12.48 5.55
N ARG A 118 11.42 -13.26 6.08
CA ARG A 118 11.08 -13.21 7.51
C ARG A 118 12.29 -13.48 8.41
N ALA A 119 13.19 -14.38 8.01
CA ALA A 119 14.41 -14.67 8.76
C ALA A 119 15.34 -13.45 8.88
N ALA A 120 15.69 -12.82 7.75
CA ALA A 120 16.53 -11.63 7.74
C ALA A 120 15.87 -10.47 8.49
N ARG A 121 14.55 -10.27 8.32
CA ARG A 121 13.79 -9.26 9.07
C ARG A 121 13.79 -9.47 10.58
N ALA A 122 13.88 -10.73 11.02
CA ALA A 122 14.01 -11.10 12.42
C ALA A 122 15.45 -11.10 12.95
N GLY A 123 16.46 -10.95 12.07
CA GLY A 123 17.88 -11.05 12.46
C GLY A 123 18.39 -12.47 12.62
N LEU A 124 17.80 -13.41 11.90
CA LEU A 124 18.27 -14.78 11.84
C LEU A 124 19.12 -14.98 10.59
N ASP A 125 20.38 -15.34 10.81
CA ASP A 125 21.28 -15.82 9.76
C ASP A 125 20.80 -17.20 9.23
N PRO A 126 21.22 -17.60 8.01
CA PRO A 126 20.81 -18.87 7.41
C PRO A 126 21.09 -20.12 8.25
N ASP A 127 22.11 -20.10 9.10
CA ASP A 127 22.48 -21.21 9.98
C ASP A 127 21.48 -21.41 11.13
N LYS A 128 20.82 -20.34 11.57
CA LYS A 128 19.83 -20.31 12.66
C LYS A 128 18.38 -20.29 12.16
N ALA A 129 18.16 -19.84 10.93
CA ALA A 129 16.84 -19.82 10.32
C ALA A 129 16.36 -21.23 9.95
N GLY A 130 15.05 -21.45 10.11
CA GLY A 130 14.34 -22.63 9.61
C GLY A 130 13.54 -22.31 8.33
N ILE A 131 13.02 -23.35 7.68
CA ILE A 131 12.26 -23.23 6.41
C ILE A 131 10.92 -22.47 6.56
N GLU A 132 10.45 -22.30 7.79
CA GLU A 132 9.26 -21.52 8.16
C GLU A 132 9.47 -20.00 8.13
N SER A 133 10.73 -19.56 8.07
CA SER A 133 11.12 -18.15 8.06
C SER A 133 12.05 -17.80 6.89
N ALA A 134 12.98 -18.69 6.55
CA ALA A 134 13.90 -18.52 5.43
C ALA A 134 13.18 -18.61 4.07
N GLY A 135 13.33 -17.59 3.24
CA GLY A 135 12.68 -17.46 1.93
C GLY A 135 11.17 -17.25 1.99
N VAL A 136 10.62 -17.06 3.18
CA VAL A 136 9.18 -16.79 3.37
C VAL A 136 8.95 -15.29 3.34
N ASP A 137 8.06 -14.85 2.44
CA ASP A 137 7.60 -13.46 2.37
C ASP A 137 8.75 -12.45 2.20
N GLY A 138 9.70 -12.77 1.29
CA GLY A 138 10.78 -11.88 0.94
C GLY A 138 12.03 -12.59 0.40
N ILE A 139 13.01 -11.76 0.02
CA ILE A 139 14.29 -12.15 -0.57
C ILE A 139 15.24 -12.67 0.51
N MET A 140 15.88 -13.81 0.26
CA MET A 140 16.93 -14.36 1.11
C MET A 140 18.27 -13.63 0.90
N ALA A 141 18.43 -12.45 1.53
CA ALA A 141 19.67 -11.69 1.47
C ALA A 141 20.18 -11.34 2.87
N TYR A 142 21.35 -11.89 3.23
CA TYR A 142 21.94 -11.80 4.58
C TYR A 142 23.33 -11.15 4.58
N SER A 143 23.92 -10.95 3.40
CA SER A 143 25.28 -10.47 3.24
C SER A 143 25.42 -9.44 2.13
N LEU A 144 26.60 -8.82 2.04
CA LEU A 144 26.92 -7.91 0.94
C LEU A 144 26.97 -8.63 -0.40
N ALA A 145 27.36 -9.91 -0.43
CA ALA A 145 27.35 -10.72 -1.64
C ALA A 145 25.92 -10.98 -2.12
N ASP A 146 24.99 -11.24 -1.21
CA ASP A 146 23.58 -11.42 -1.57
C ASP A 146 22.98 -10.12 -2.13
N PHE A 147 23.27 -8.97 -1.51
CA PHE A 147 22.84 -7.68 -2.03
C PHE A 147 23.44 -7.38 -3.41
N ASP A 148 24.69 -7.77 -3.66
CA ASP A 148 25.35 -7.68 -4.97
C ASP A 148 24.65 -8.58 -6.00
N ASP A 149 24.22 -9.78 -5.62
CA ASP A 149 23.45 -10.69 -6.46
C ASP A 149 22.04 -10.14 -6.78
N VAL A 150 21.31 -9.68 -5.77
CA VAL A 150 19.95 -9.10 -5.92
C VAL A 150 19.97 -7.87 -6.81
N LEU A 151 20.96 -7.00 -6.64
CA LEU A 151 21.06 -5.70 -7.33
C LEU A 151 22.09 -5.70 -8.46
N ASN A 152 22.50 -6.88 -8.93
CA ASN A 152 23.43 -7.01 -10.03
C ASN A 152 22.90 -6.26 -11.26
N LYS A 153 23.76 -5.43 -11.89
CA LYS A 153 23.46 -4.56 -13.04
C LYS A 153 22.44 -3.45 -12.79
N VAL A 154 21.98 -3.24 -11.55
CA VAL A 154 21.11 -2.10 -11.22
C VAL A 154 21.94 -0.81 -11.14
N ARG A 155 21.41 0.28 -11.70
CA ARG A 155 22.05 1.60 -11.71
C ARG A 155 21.58 2.46 -10.54
N PHE A 156 22.38 2.51 -9.49
CA PHE A 156 22.07 3.21 -8.23
C PHE A 156 22.01 4.74 -8.34
N ASP A 157 22.62 5.32 -9.38
CA ASP A 157 22.58 6.77 -9.64
C ASP A 157 21.23 7.24 -10.20
N VAL A 158 20.42 6.31 -10.71
CA VAL A 158 19.12 6.59 -11.34
C VAL A 158 17.97 5.99 -10.55
N VAL A 159 18.12 4.77 -10.02
CA VAL A 159 17.04 4.00 -9.40
C VAL A 159 17.05 4.18 -7.88
N PRO A 160 16.02 4.82 -7.28
CA PRO A 160 15.88 4.88 -5.83
C PRO A 160 15.48 3.51 -5.26
N ILE A 161 16.22 3.03 -4.26
CA ILE A 161 16.01 1.73 -3.61
C ILE A 161 15.54 1.94 -2.17
N ALA A 162 14.36 1.41 -1.86
CA ALA A 162 13.82 1.33 -0.50
C ALA A 162 14.02 -0.08 0.07
N LEU A 163 14.16 -0.20 1.39
CA LEU A 163 14.32 -1.47 2.08
C LEU A 163 13.12 -1.80 2.97
N VAL A 164 12.83 -3.09 3.16
CA VAL A 164 12.00 -3.59 4.26
C VAL A 164 12.78 -4.71 4.94
N THR A 165 13.54 -4.33 5.97
CA THR A 165 14.52 -5.17 6.67
C THR A 165 14.12 -5.51 8.11
N GLY A 166 12.91 -5.13 8.54
CA GLY A 166 12.42 -5.40 9.89
C GLY A 166 13.37 -4.89 10.98
N ALA A 167 13.54 -5.67 12.05
CA ALA A 167 14.36 -5.31 13.20
C ALA A 167 15.85 -5.08 12.87
N GLN A 168 16.29 -5.49 11.67
CA GLN A 168 17.66 -5.36 11.19
C GLN A 168 17.89 -4.15 10.29
N PHE A 169 17.15 -3.05 10.50
CA PHE A 169 17.29 -1.81 9.72
C PHE A 169 18.72 -1.23 9.71
N ILE A 170 19.50 -1.38 10.80
CA ILE A 170 20.91 -0.97 10.81
C ILE A 170 21.75 -1.82 9.85
N ALA A 171 21.59 -3.14 9.91
CA ALA A 171 22.35 -4.06 9.07
C ALA A 171 21.97 -3.89 7.60
N GLY A 172 20.67 -3.81 7.28
CA GLY A 172 20.19 -3.55 5.92
C GLY A 172 20.69 -2.22 5.36
N ALA A 173 20.65 -1.15 6.14
CA ALA A 173 21.20 0.14 5.74
C ALA A 173 22.71 0.08 5.48
N ALA A 174 23.45 -0.61 6.35
CA ALA A 174 24.89 -0.78 6.19
C ALA A 174 25.24 -1.59 4.93
N LEU A 175 24.50 -2.67 4.64
CA LEU A 175 24.71 -3.48 3.44
C LEU A 175 24.45 -2.70 2.15
N LEU A 176 23.35 -1.95 2.09
CA LEU A 176 23.04 -1.12 0.92
C LEU A 176 24.06 0.03 0.75
N ALA A 177 24.44 0.69 1.84
CA ALA A 177 25.45 1.75 1.80
C ALA A 177 26.84 1.20 1.39
N ALA A 178 27.22 0.03 1.89
CA ALA A 178 28.45 -0.65 1.49
C ALA A 178 28.43 -1.04 0.01
N LEU A 179 27.27 -1.47 -0.52
CA LEU A 179 27.11 -1.76 -1.94
C LEU A 179 27.28 -0.49 -2.80
N TRP A 180 26.69 0.63 -2.40
CA TRP A 180 26.89 1.92 -3.07
C TRP A 180 28.37 2.31 -3.12
N GLN A 181 29.07 2.19 -1.99
CA GLN A 181 30.52 2.49 -1.92
C GLN A 181 31.34 1.54 -2.79
N LYS A 182 31.07 0.22 -2.73
CA LYS A 182 31.72 -0.80 -3.57
C LYS A 182 31.57 -0.48 -5.06
N GLN A 183 30.42 0.07 -5.46
CA GLN A 183 30.08 0.39 -6.84
C GLN A 183 30.46 1.83 -7.23
N GLY A 184 31.18 2.55 -6.36
CA GLY A 184 31.67 3.90 -6.63
C GLY A 184 30.57 4.97 -6.73
N VAL A 185 29.40 4.72 -6.14
CA VAL A 185 28.29 5.68 -6.11
C VAL A 185 28.63 6.77 -5.10
N THR A 186 28.71 8.00 -5.56
CA THR A 186 28.96 9.15 -4.69
C THR A 186 27.74 9.45 -3.84
N ASN A 187 27.98 10.05 -2.67
CA ASN A 187 26.94 10.32 -1.69
C ASN A 187 25.76 11.14 -2.21
N ASP A 188 26.04 12.10 -3.09
CA ASP A 188 25.07 12.97 -3.76
C ASP A 188 24.24 12.27 -4.85
N LYS A 189 24.64 11.07 -5.28
CA LYS A 189 23.93 10.30 -6.32
C LYS A 189 23.07 9.19 -5.75
N ALA A 190 23.40 8.67 -4.56
CA ALA A 190 22.61 7.63 -3.93
C ALA A 190 21.22 8.15 -3.56
N LYS A 191 20.18 7.43 -4.01
CA LYS A 191 18.78 7.72 -3.71
C LYS A 191 18.14 6.48 -3.10
N GLY A 192 17.36 6.66 -2.05
CA GLY A 192 16.74 5.50 -1.41
C GLY A 192 16.07 5.79 -0.07
N ALA A 193 15.63 4.73 0.57
CA ALA A 193 15.04 4.79 1.91
C ALA A 193 15.41 3.54 2.71
N PHE A 194 16.03 3.72 3.88
CA PHE A 194 16.36 2.61 4.76
C PHE A 194 15.16 2.08 5.55
N ASN A 195 14.10 2.90 5.70
CA ASN A 195 12.84 2.55 6.34
C ASN A 195 12.98 1.91 7.72
N ALA A 196 13.81 2.49 8.58
CA ALA A 196 13.84 2.10 9.99
C ALA A 196 12.50 2.44 10.65
N ASP A 197 11.84 1.43 11.23
CA ASP A 197 10.53 1.57 11.89
C ASP A 197 10.38 0.61 13.09
N PRO A 198 11.11 0.82 14.20
CA PRO A 198 11.05 -0.07 15.36
C PRO A 198 9.65 -0.24 15.95
N LEU A 199 8.79 0.79 15.92
CA LEU A 199 7.41 0.70 16.41
C LEU A 199 6.47 0.01 15.42
N GLY A 200 6.66 0.18 14.11
CA GLY A 200 5.95 -0.61 13.10
C GLY A 200 6.27 -2.10 13.23
N ILE A 201 7.54 -2.44 13.48
CA ILE A 201 7.96 -3.83 13.74
C ILE A 201 7.34 -4.36 15.03
N LEU A 202 7.37 -3.57 16.11
CA LEU A 202 6.70 -3.92 17.36
C LEU A 202 5.20 -4.14 17.16
N ALA A 203 4.56 -3.36 16.29
CA ALA A 203 3.17 -3.56 15.92
C ALA A 203 2.96 -4.86 15.13
N GLU A 204 3.78 -5.13 14.11
CA GLU A 204 3.67 -6.35 13.28
C GLU A 204 3.91 -7.64 14.09
N THR A 205 4.96 -7.67 14.91
CA THR A 205 5.47 -8.90 15.53
C THR A 205 5.19 -9.00 17.02
N GLY A 206 4.79 -7.91 17.68
CA GLY A 206 4.65 -7.81 19.14
C GLY A 206 5.96 -7.82 19.92
N THR A 207 7.12 -7.94 19.26
CA THR A 207 8.43 -8.05 19.93
C THR A 207 9.55 -7.35 19.17
N LEU A 208 10.58 -6.93 19.89
CA LEU A 208 11.82 -6.44 19.31
C LEU A 208 13.00 -7.26 19.80
N SER A 209 14.06 -7.34 18.99
CA SER A 209 15.32 -8.02 19.34
C SER A 209 16.08 -7.31 20.47
N VAL A 210 15.81 -6.03 20.67
CA VAL A 210 16.38 -5.16 21.71
C VAL A 210 15.26 -4.37 22.39
N PRO A 211 15.49 -3.80 23.59
CA PRO A 211 14.51 -2.91 24.23
C PRO A 211 14.09 -1.75 23.32
N VAL A 212 12.84 -1.30 23.44
CA VAL A 212 12.25 -0.25 22.58
C VAL A 212 13.11 1.01 22.58
N GLU A 213 13.60 1.44 23.73
CA GLU A 213 14.45 2.62 23.90
C GLU A 213 15.77 2.48 23.13
N THR A 214 16.33 1.26 23.10
CA THR A 214 17.56 0.95 22.36
C THR A 214 17.30 0.98 20.85
N ALA A 215 16.19 0.39 20.39
CA ALA A 215 15.82 0.41 18.98
C ALA A 215 15.54 1.84 18.48
N LEU A 216 14.88 2.66 19.30
CA LEU A 216 14.65 4.08 19.03
C LEU A 216 15.97 4.87 18.96
N ALA A 217 16.91 4.64 19.88
CA ALA A 217 18.23 5.27 19.85
C ALA A 217 19.01 4.89 18.58
N GLN A 218 19.01 3.60 18.21
CA GLN A 218 19.64 3.12 16.97
C GLN A 218 19.01 3.76 15.72
N MET A 219 17.69 3.91 15.68
CA MET A 219 16.99 4.60 14.59
C MET A 219 17.42 6.07 14.52
N ALA A 220 17.54 6.77 15.65
CA ALA A 220 18.00 8.16 15.67
C ALA A 220 19.46 8.30 15.23
N ASP A 221 20.35 7.38 15.63
CA ASP A 221 21.73 7.34 15.16
C ASP A 221 21.82 7.15 13.64
N LEU A 222 21.00 6.23 13.09
CA LEU A 222 20.91 6.03 11.65
C LEU A 222 20.40 7.29 10.93
N ALA A 223 19.38 7.96 11.48
CA ALA A 223 18.86 9.20 10.92
C ALA A 223 19.90 10.33 10.93
N ALA A 224 20.64 10.48 12.03
CA ALA A 224 21.71 11.47 12.15
C ALA A 224 22.85 11.17 11.16
N TYR A 225 23.25 9.90 11.03
CA TYR A 225 24.27 9.47 10.07
C TYR A 225 23.81 9.73 8.62
N THR A 226 22.57 9.35 8.30
CA THR A 226 21.99 9.50 6.96
C THR A 226 21.88 10.97 6.57
N ALA A 227 21.38 11.83 7.46
CA ALA A 227 21.26 13.27 7.21
C ALA A 227 22.60 13.96 6.90
N ARG A 228 23.71 13.49 7.52
CA ARG A 228 25.06 14.03 7.27
C ARG A 228 25.71 13.46 6.01
N THR A 229 25.38 12.22 5.66
CA THR A 229 26.14 11.45 4.67
C THR A 229 25.44 11.38 3.33
N TRP A 230 24.12 11.20 3.31
CA TRP A 230 23.34 10.84 2.12
C TRP A 230 22.17 11.82 1.92
N PRO A 231 22.35 12.94 1.18
CA PRO A 231 21.36 14.01 1.08
C PRO A 231 20.03 13.62 0.41
N HIS A 232 20.01 12.55 -0.37
CA HIS A 232 18.80 12.06 -1.06
C HIS A 232 18.29 10.72 -0.54
N VAL A 233 18.68 10.34 0.68
CA VAL A 233 18.23 9.12 1.35
C VAL A 233 17.48 9.47 2.64
N THR A 234 16.38 8.76 2.90
CA THR A 234 15.66 8.84 4.17
C THR A 234 16.00 7.64 5.06
N ALA A 235 16.21 7.88 6.35
CA ALA A 235 16.46 6.82 7.32
C ALA A 235 15.18 6.15 7.82
N VAL A 236 14.11 6.93 8.04
CA VAL A 236 12.92 6.51 8.79
C VAL A 236 11.73 6.37 7.85
N GLY A 237 11.01 5.25 7.97
CA GLY A 237 9.81 4.97 7.19
C GLY A 237 8.67 4.57 8.10
N VAL A 238 7.80 5.50 8.49
CA VAL A 238 6.62 5.21 9.32
C VAL A 238 5.66 4.37 8.49
N ASP A 239 5.58 3.08 8.80
CA ASP A 239 4.78 2.10 8.06
C ASP A 239 3.45 1.84 8.76
N THR A 240 2.37 2.06 8.02
CA THR A 240 1.02 1.86 8.51
C THR A 240 0.41 0.53 8.09
N THR A 241 1.12 -0.25 7.27
CA THR A 241 0.67 -1.56 6.79
C THR A 241 0.31 -2.51 7.93
N PRO A 242 1.06 -2.61 9.05
CA PRO A 242 0.71 -3.54 10.12
C PRO A 242 -0.66 -3.23 10.77
N TYR A 243 -1.04 -1.95 10.85
CA TYR A 243 -2.32 -1.56 11.42
C TYR A 243 -3.47 -1.83 10.43
N ASP A 244 -3.29 -1.50 9.16
CA ASP A 244 -4.32 -1.71 8.14
C ASP A 244 -4.62 -3.20 7.95
N ASP A 245 -3.57 -4.01 7.85
CA ASP A 245 -3.67 -5.46 7.67
C ASP A 245 -4.29 -6.15 8.90
N ALA A 246 -4.10 -5.57 10.10
CA ALA A 246 -4.80 -6.01 11.32
C ALA A 246 -6.29 -5.60 11.38
N GLY A 247 -6.77 -4.76 10.46
CA GLY A 247 -8.17 -4.35 10.38
C GLY A 247 -8.49 -2.94 10.88
N ALA A 248 -7.47 -2.08 11.05
CA ALA A 248 -7.68 -0.69 11.49
C ALA A 248 -8.58 0.09 10.53
N THR A 249 -9.31 1.06 11.08
CA THR A 249 -9.99 2.10 10.29
C THR A 249 -8.99 3.09 9.70
N GLU A 250 -9.43 3.91 8.75
CA GLU A 250 -8.56 4.91 8.13
C GLU A 250 -8.11 5.98 9.14
N THR A 251 -8.98 6.32 10.11
CA THR A 251 -8.64 7.27 11.18
C THR A 251 -7.69 6.68 12.21
N GLN A 252 -7.83 5.40 12.58
CA GLN A 252 -6.89 4.69 13.44
C GLN A 252 -5.51 4.60 12.78
N ASN A 253 -5.47 4.31 11.48
CA ASN A 253 -4.25 4.24 10.70
C ASN A 253 -3.51 5.60 10.70
N LEU A 254 -4.21 6.69 10.41
CA LEU A 254 -3.66 8.06 10.48
C LEU A 254 -3.18 8.43 11.89
N ALA A 255 -3.96 8.12 12.92
CA ALA A 255 -3.59 8.42 14.30
C ALA A 255 -2.31 7.67 14.73
N CYS A 256 -2.22 6.38 14.41
CA CYS A 256 -1.03 5.57 14.68
C CYS A 256 0.19 6.08 13.92
N ALA A 257 0.02 6.48 12.65
CA ALA A 257 1.10 7.07 11.85
C ALA A 257 1.65 8.36 12.49
N MET A 258 0.77 9.27 12.89
CA MET A 258 1.17 10.55 13.49
C MET A 258 1.80 10.35 14.88
N ALA A 259 1.26 9.47 15.70
CA ALA A 259 1.83 9.15 17.02
C ALA A 259 3.23 8.51 16.90
N THR A 260 3.40 7.62 15.93
CA THR A 260 4.70 7.00 15.60
C THR A 260 5.69 8.05 15.14
N ALA A 261 5.30 8.90 14.18
CA ALA A 261 6.15 9.96 13.65
C ALA A 261 6.58 10.98 14.72
N VAL A 262 5.66 11.38 15.61
CA VAL A 262 5.99 12.28 16.74
C VAL A 262 6.94 11.61 17.73
N THR A 263 6.77 10.31 18.00
CA THR A 263 7.72 9.57 18.84
C THR A 263 9.12 9.59 18.22
N TYR A 264 9.24 9.34 16.91
CA TYR A 264 10.52 9.38 16.20
C TYR A 264 11.14 10.77 16.13
N LEU A 265 10.32 11.79 15.86
CA LEU A 265 10.76 13.18 15.85
C LEU A 265 11.30 13.60 17.23
N ARG A 266 10.62 13.20 18.32
CA ARG A 266 11.06 13.45 19.69
C ARG A 266 12.37 12.72 20.00
N THR A 267 12.54 11.47 19.57
CA THR A 267 13.78 10.72 19.76
C THR A 267 14.94 11.37 19.01
N MET A 268 14.77 11.72 17.74
CA MET A 268 15.82 12.34 16.92
C MET A 268 16.24 13.72 17.45
N THR A 269 15.27 14.58 17.78
CA THR A 269 15.55 15.91 18.32
C THR A 269 16.14 15.83 19.74
N GLY A 270 15.68 14.88 20.57
CA GLY A 270 16.28 14.57 21.87
C GLY A 270 17.74 14.09 21.77
N ALA A 271 18.12 13.47 20.65
CA ALA A 271 19.50 13.11 20.33
C ALA A 271 20.32 14.27 19.72
N GLY A 272 19.76 15.48 19.64
CA GLY A 272 20.45 16.69 19.19
C GLY A 272 20.32 17.00 17.69
N MET A 273 19.45 16.31 16.94
CA MET A 273 19.18 16.67 15.55
C MET A 273 18.35 17.95 15.44
N ASP A 274 18.68 18.82 14.48
CA ASP A 274 17.81 19.92 14.08
C ASP A 274 16.44 19.40 13.64
N VAL A 275 15.37 20.12 14.01
CA VAL A 275 13.98 19.69 13.75
C VAL A 275 13.70 19.57 12.25
N ASN A 276 14.21 20.49 11.42
CA ASN A 276 14.00 20.42 9.97
C ASN A 276 14.77 19.24 9.38
N ALA A 277 15.98 18.98 9.85
CA ALA A 277 16.76 17.80 9.46
C ALA A 277 16.06 16.49 9.85
N ALA A 278 15.53 16.41 11.08
CA ALA A 278 14.78 15.25 11.56
C ALA A 278 13.49 15.01 10.75
N CYS A 279 12.68 16.05 10.49
CA CYS A 279 11.50 15.93 9.65
C CYS A 279 11.83 15.43 8.24
N ARG A 280 12.93 15.91 7.64
CA ARG A 280 13.38 15.46 6.31
C ARG A 280 13.80 13.99 6.26
N GLN A 281 14.13 13.37 7.40
CA GLN A 281 14.48 11.95 7.48
C GLN A 281 13.27 11.02 7.57
N ILE A 282 12.07 11.55 7.79
CA ILE A 282 10.83 10.77 7.90
C ILE A 282 10.14 10.68 6.53
N SER A 283 9.77 9.46 6.18
CA SER A 283 8.84 9.14 5.10
C SER A 283 7.71 8.27 5.64
N PHE A 284 6.57 8.24 4.96
CA PHE A 284 5.38 7.50 5.38
C PHE A 284 5.03 6.44 4.34
N THR A 285 4.82 5.20 4.76
CA THR A 285 4.19 4.15 3.95
C THR A 285 2.73 4.03 4.38
N VAL A 286 1.82 4.40 3.49
CA VAL A 286 0.38 4.47 3.76
C VAL A 286 -0.38 3.45 2.91
N SER A 287 -1.07 2.52 3.57
CA SER A 287 -1.96 1.58 2.88
C SER A 287 -3.12 2.31 2.21
N CYS A 288 -3.43 1.91 0.97
CA CYS A 288 -4.46 2.52 0.13
C CYS A 288 -5.45 1.47 -0.40
N ASP A 289 -6.73 1.80 -0.37
CA ASP A 289 -7.85 0.93 -0.75
C ASP A 289 -8.67 1.51 -1.92
N PHE A 290 -9.67 2.35 -1.68
CA PHE A 290 -10.58 2.90 -2.67
C PHE A 290 -10.70 4.43 -2.45
N PHE A 291 -11.90 4.99 -2.57
CA PHE A 291 -12.13 6.43 -2.54
C PHE A 291 -11.75 7.11 -1.22
N LEU A 292 -11.91 6.45 -0.06
CA LEU A 292 -11.50 7.02 1.23
C LEU A 292 -10.00 7.32 1.27
N SER A 293 -9.18 6.53 0.55
CA SER A 293 -7.74 6.75 0.48
C SER A 293 -7.35 8.08 -0.15
N ILE A 294 -8.19 8.67 -1.01
CA ILE A 294 -7.95 10.02 -1.55
C ILE A 294 -7.94 11.03 -0.41
N ALA A 295 -8.99 11.01 0.42
CA ALA A 295 -9.13 11.89 1.57
C ALA A 295 -8.10 11.56 2.67
N LYS A 296 -7.80 10.27 2.90
CA LYS A 296 -6.79 9.80 3.87
C LYS A 296 -5.41 10.39 3.60
N LEU A 297 -4.92 10.31 2.37
CA LEU A 297 -3.57 10.81 2.02
C LEU A 297 -3.49 12.34 2.11
N ARG A 298 -4.57 13.05 1.75
CA ARG A 298 -4.68 14.51 1.94
C ARG A 298 -4.71 14.89 3.43
N ALA A 299 -5.44 14.12 4.24
CA ALA A 299 -5.52 14.29 5.69
C ALA A 299 -4.17 14.04 6.36
N ALA A 300 -3.43 13.00 5.94
CA ALA A 300 -2.08 12.70 6.44
C ALA A 300 -1.14 13.90 6.28
N ARG A 301 -1.14 14.54 5.10
CA ARG A 301 -0.33 15.75 4.85
C ARG A 301 -0.75 16.91 5.74
N LYS A 302 -2.06 17.17 5.85
CA LYS A 302 -2.61 18.23 6.71
C LYS A 302 -2.19 18.05 8.17
N MET A 303 -2.33 16.83 8.70
CA MET A 303 -1.95 16.51 10.07
C MET A 303 -0.45 16.64 10.31
N TRP A 304 0.37 16.07 9.42
CA TRP A 304 1.83 16.15 9.53
C TRP A 304 2.33 17.60 9.46
N ALA A 305 1.78 18.38 8.53
CA ALA A 305 2.13 19.78 8.37
C ALA A 305 1.83 20.60 9.65
N ARG A 306 0.70 20.31 10.32
CA ARG A 306 0.34 20.95 11.59
C ARG A 306 1.23 20.51 12.76
N ILE A 307 1.58 19.22 12.82
CA ILE A 307 2.50 18.67 13.84
C ILE A 307 3.87 19.34 13.71
N THR A 308 4.43 19.32 12.51
CA THR A 308 5.77 19.86 12.24
C THR A 308 5.85 21.36 12.46
N GLU A 309 4.81 22.11 12.06
CA GLU A 309 4.67 23.54 12.39
C GLU A 309 4.69 23.76 13.92
N SER A 310 3.93 22.97 14.68
CA SER A 310 3.89 23.06 16.15
C SER A 310 5.23 22.69 16.80
N CYS A 311 6.04 21.87 16.14
CA CYS A 311 7.40 21.54 16.57
C CYS A 311 8.45 22.58 16.13
N GLY A 312 8.06 23.64 15.42
CA GLY A 312 8.95 24.70 14.94
C GLY A 312 9.70 24.39 13.64
N ALA A 313 9.29 23.34 12.90
CA ALA A 313 9.80 23.10 11.57
C ALA A 313 9.22 24.11 10.55
N THR A 314 9.94 24.35 9.46
CA THR A 314 9.57 25.33 8.44
C THR A 314 9.84 24.83 7.02
N GLY A 315 9.18 25.45 6.04
CA GLY A 315 9.38 25.19 4.62
C GLY A 315 9.08 23.74 4.22
N GLU A 316 9.91 23.18 3.35
CA GLU A 316 9.74 21.82 2.80
C GLU A 316 9.85 20.72 3.85
N ALA A 317 10.43 20.99 5.03
CA ALA A 317 10.51 19.99 6.10
C ALA A 317 9.12 19.61 6.65
N CYS A 318 8.13 20.48 6.50
CA CYS A 318 6.74 20.22 6.91
C CYS A 318 5.97 19.34 5.92
N ALA A 319 6.49 19.12 4.71
CA ALA A 319 5.79 18.40 3.68
C ALA A 319 6.03 16.88 3.83
N ALA A 320 4.95 16.12 4.03
CA ALA A 320 5.05 14.66 4.19
C ALA A 320 5.42 14.00 2.86
N ARG A 321 6.43 13.12 2.88
CA ARG A 321 6.75 12.22 1.76
C ARG A 321 5.99 10.92 1.95
N ILE A 322 5.03 10.65 1.08
CA ILE A 322 4.14 9.50 1.20
C ILE A 322 4.39 8.50 0.07
N HIS A 323 4.77 7.30 0.46
CA HIS A 323 4.67 6.10 -0.35
C HIS A 323 3.31 5.45 -0.11
N ALA A 324 2.48 5.35 -1.14
CA ALA A 324 1.23 4.60 -1.09
C ALA A 324 1.47 3.13 -1.49
N ARG A 325 0.98 2.19 -0.68
CA ARG A 325 0.97 0.76 -0.99
C ARG A 325 -0.47 0.29 -1.04
N THR A 326 -0.90 -0.42 -2.08
CA THR A 326 -2.27 -0.96 -2.10
C THR A 326 -2.45 -1.98 -0.98
N ALA A 327 -3.57 -1.91 -0.26
CA ALA A 327 -3.82 -2.72 0.94
C ALA A 327 -3.82 -4.23 0.64
N GLU A 328 -3.25 -5.04 1.53
CA GLU A 328 -3.31 -6.50 1.41
C GLU A 328 -4.73 -7.01 1.74
N ARG A 329 -5.39 -6.36 2.70
CA ARG A 329 -6.74 -6.69 3.18
C ARG A 329 -7.83 -6.73 2.09
N MET A 330 -7.63 -6.06 0.95
CA MET A 330 -8.57 -6.10 -0.17
C MET A 330 -8.33 -7.26 -1.15
N ILE A 331 -7.20 -7.96 -1.05
CA ILE A 331 -6.82 -9.03 -1.98
C ILE A 331 -7.54 -10.33 -1.61
N THR A 332 -8.20 -10.95 -2.60
CA THR A 332 -8.94 -12.21 -2.40
C THR A 332 -8.20 -13.40 -3.00
N ARG A 333 -8.28 -14.55 -2.33
CA ARG A 333 -7.81 -15.84 -2.88
C ARG A 333 -8.80 -16.42 -3.89
N CYS A 334 -10.10 -16.20 -3.66
CA CYS A 334 -11.16 -16.54 -4.62
C CYS A 334 -11.21 -15.46 -5.69
N ASP A 335 -11.41 -15.87 -6.94
CA ASP A 335 -11.47 -14.99 -8.11
C ASP A 335 -10.33 -13.94 -8.13
N PRO A 336 -9.07 -14.40 -8.22
CA PRO A 336 -7.90 -13.54 -8.06
C PRO A 336 -7.78 -12.49 -9.16
N TRP A 337 -8.38 -12.71 -10.33
CA TRP A 337 -8.38 -11.74 -11.43
C TRP A 337 -9.09 -10.43 -11.06
N VAL A 338 -10.12 -10.49 -10.21
CA VAL A 338 -10.82 -9.30 -9.68
C VAL A 338 -9.87 -8.41 -8.88
N ASN A 339 -8.78 -8.96 -8.32
CA ASN A 339 -7.77 -8.15 -7.64
C ASN A 339 -7.10 -7.15 -8.58
N MET A 340 -7.02 -7.39 -9.90
CA MET A 340 -6.54 -6.38 -10.85
C MET A 340 -7.40 -5.11 -10.82
N LEU A 341 -8.72 -5.27 -10.68
CA LEU A 341 -9.66 -4.14 -10.60
C LEU A 341 -9.48 -3.39 -9.29
N ARG A 342 -9.29 -4.13 -8.18
CA ARG A 342 -9.05 -3.55 -6.85
C ARG A 342 -7.76 -2.75 -6.83
N THR A 343 -6.65 -3.35 -7.26
CA THR A 343 -5.32 -2.73 -7.22
C THR A 343 -5.20 -1.55 -8.19
N THR A 344 -5.85 -1.61 -9.36
CA THR A 344 -5.94 -0.45 -10.26
C THR A 344 -6.72 0.70 -9.63
N THR A 345 -7.84 0.42 -8.96
CA THR A 345 -8.65 1.46 -8.29
C THR A 345 -7.91 2.09 -7.11
N ALA A 346 -7.20 1.27 -6.33
CA ALA A 346 -6.35 1.74 -5.24
C ALA A 346 -5.17 2.60 -5.72
N ALA A 347 -4.51 2.17 -6.80
CA ALA A 347 -3.43 2.94 -7.42
C ALA A 347 -3.94 4.27 -8.02
N PHE A 348 -5.14 4.28 -8.60
CA PHE A 348 -5.81 5.50 -9.05
C PHE A 348 -6.05 6.47 -7.89
N ALA A 349 -6.59 5.99 -6.77
CA ALA A 349 -6.81 6.80 -5.58
C ALA A 349 -5.51 7.40 -5.04
N ALA A 350 -4.45 6.58 -4.95
CA ALA A 350 -3.12 7.02 -4.53
C ALA A 350 -2.50 8.07 -5.46
N GLY A 351 -2.65 7.89 -6.77
CA GLY A 351 -2.15 8.81 -7.79
C GLY A 351 -2.87 10.17 -7.73
N ILE A 352 -4.20 10.19 -7.69
CA ILE A 352 -5.00 11.42 -7.58
C ILE A 352 -4.70 12.17 -6.29
N ALA A 353 -4.50 11.44 -5.20
CA ALA A 353 -4.15 12.05 -3.93
C ALA A 353 -2.70 12.54 -3.85
N GLY A 354 -1.92 12.45 -4.93
CA GLY A 354 -0.56 13.00 -4.98
C GLY A 354 0.45 12.25 -4.11
N ALA A 355 0.40 10.91 -4.07
CA ALA A 355 1.47 10.11 -3.47
C ALA A 355 2.81 10.32 -4.22
N ASN A 356 3.93 10.29 -3.50
CA ASN A 356 5.27 10.42 -4.10
C ASN A 356 5.68 9.14 -4.85
N SER A 357 5.29 7.99 -4.33
CA SER A 357 5.51 6.70 -4.96
C SER A 357 4.35 5.76 -4.68
N VAL A 358 4.01 4.90 -5.65
CA VAL A 358 2.92 3.93 -5.52
C VAL A 358 3.44 2.52 -5.78
N THR A 359 3.08 1.58 -4.90
CA THR A 359 3.23 0.14 -5.11
C THR A 359 1.84 -0.45 -5.26
N ALA A 360 1.57 -1.04 -6.43
CA ALA A 360 0.38 -1.85 -6.67
C ALA A 360 0.73 -3.31 -6.42
N LEU A 361 -0.04 -3.99 -5.57
CA LEU A 361 0.15 -5.42 -5.35
C LEU A 361 -0.25 -6.21 -6.60
N PRO A 362 0.49 -7.28 -6.94
CA PRO A 362 0.07 -8.24 -7.96
C PRO A 362 -1.28 -8.88 -7.63
N PHE A 363 -2.05 -9.21 -8.67
CA PHE A 363 -3.40 -9.77 -8.49
C PHE A 363 -3.40 -11.16 -7.81
N ASP A 364 -2.28 -11.87 -7.89
CA ASP A 364 -2.05 -13.20 -7.34
C ASP A 364 -1.34 -13.19 -5.99
N TYR A 365 -1.15 -12.02 -5.37
CA TYR A 365 -0.38 -11.84 -4.15
C TYR A 365 -0.85 -12.77 -3.01
N ALA A 366 -2.16 -13.02 -2.87
CA ALA A 366 -2.70 -13.93 -1.86
C ALA A 366 -2.54 -15.43 -2.19
N LEU A 367 -1.97 -15.79 -3.35
CA LEU A 367 -1.79 -17.17 -3.81
C LEU A 367 -0.37 -17.70 -3.60
N GLY A 368 0.62 -16.82 -3.43
CA GLY A 368 2.03 -17.18 -3.27
C GLY A 368 2.95 -16.19 -3.95
N GLN A 369 4.20 -16.60 -4.23
CA GLN A 369 5.15 -15.77 -4.97
C GLN A 369 4.63 -15.46 -6.38
N SER A 370 4.46 -14.18 -6.68
CA SER A 370 4.03 -13.69 -7.99
C SER A 370 5.05 -14.01 -9.08
N ASP A 371 4.54 -14.32 -10.28
CA ASP A 371 5.37 -14.45 -11.47
C ASP A 371 5.53 -13.10 -12.20
N ASP A 372 6.36 -13.10 -13.26
CA ASP A 372 6.59 -11.91 -14.09
C ASP A 372 5.30 -11.37 -14.73
N SER A 373 4.35 -12.24 -15.06
CA SER A 373 3.08 -11.82 -15.68
C SER A 373 2.23 -10.99 -14.71
N ALA A 374 2.16 -11.40 -13.44
CA ALA A 374 1.41 -10.69 -12.43
C ALA A 374 2.09 -9.37 -12.03
N GLN A 375 3.42 -9.38 -11.90
CA GLN A 375 4.22 -8.17 -11.66
C GLN A 375 4.07 -7.16 -12.80
N ARG A 376 4.14 -7.63 -14.05
CA ARG A 376 3.89 -6.81 -15.24
C ARG A 376 2.53 -6.15 -15.21
N ILE A 377 1.47 -6.86 -14.84
CA ILE A 377 0.12 -6.29 -14.79
C ILE A 377 0.03 -5.20 -13.72
N ALA A 378 0.58 -5.44 -12.52
CA ALA A 378 0.63 -4.44 -11.46
C ALA A 378 1.37 -3.16 -11.86
N ARG A 379 2.53 -3.30 -12.52
CA ARG A 379 3.32 -2.18 -13.06
C ARG A 379 2.57 -1.44 -14.17
N ASN A 380 2.06 -2.18 -15.16
CA ASN A 380 1.42 -1.60 -16.33
C ASN A 380 0.11 -0.88 -15.96
N GLY A 381 -0.63 -1.35 -14.95
CA GLY A 381 -1.79 -0.63 -14.44
C GLY A 381 -1.42 0.79 -14.02
N GLN A 382 -0.30 0.96 -13.32
CA GLN A 382 0.19 2.30 -12.96
C GLN A 382 0.65 3.12 -14.17
N ILE A 383 1.30 2.48 -15.16
CA ILE A 383 1.75 3.16 -16.39
C ILE A 383 0.55 3.69 -17.19
N ILE A 384 -0.51 2.90 -17.36
CA ILE A 384 -1.76 3.32 -18.02
C ILE A 384 -2.37 4.52 -17.30
N LEU A 385 -2.41 4.48 -15.96
CA LEU A 385 -2.94 5.58 -15.14
C LEU A 385 -2.13 6.87 -15.33
N ARG A 386 -0.80 6.78 -15.49
CA ARG A 386 0.07 7.95 -15.69
C ARG A 386 0.05 8.48 -17.11
N GLU A 387 0.25 7.61 -18.09
CA GLU A 387 0.60 7.99 -19.46
C GLU A 387 -0.63 8.06 -20.37
N GLU A 388 -1.62 7.16 -20.20
CA GLU A 388 -2.81 7.10 -21.07
C GLU A 388 -4.01 7.84 -20.45
N SER A 389 -4.21 7.71 -19.14
CA SER A 389 -5.31 8.36 -18.43
C SER A 389 -5.05 9.82 -18.06
N SER A 390 -3.84 10.32 -18.33
CA SER A 390 -3.44 11.72 -18.10
C SER A 390 -3.62 12.22 -16.65
N LEU A 391 -3.59 11.32 -15.65
CA LEU A 391 -3.79 11.70 -14.24
C LEU A 391 -2.67 12.60 -13.69
N THR A 392 -1.53 12.66 -14.36
CA THR A 392 -0.38 13.49 -13.97
C THR A 392 -0.44 14.92 -14.52
N LYS A 393 -1.44 15.26 -15.35
CA LYS A 393 -1.53 16.58 -16.01
C LYS A 393 -2.05 17.68 -15.08
N VAL A 394 -2.87 17.34 -14.08
CA VAL A 394 -3.49 18.27 -13.13
C VAL A 394 -3.08 17.89 -11.71
N ILE A 395 -2.66 18.88 -10.93
CA ILE A 395 -2.28 18.70 -9.53
C ILE A 395 -3.56 18.63 -8.69
N ASP A 396 -3.67 17.61 -7.82
CA ASP A 396 -4.84 17.37 -6.95
C ASP A 396 -6.17 17.58 -7.68
N PRO A 397 -6.50 16.76 -8.71
CA PRO A 397 -7.70 16.96 -9.51
C PRO A 397 -8.99 16.79 -8.69
N ALA A 398 -8.90 16.18 -7.50
CA ALA A 398 -10.00 16.07 -6.54
C ALA A 398 -10.15 17.32 -5.65
N GLY A 399 -9.20 18.26 -5.68
CA GLY A 399 -9.22 19.47 -4.86
C GLY A 399 -10.35 20.41 -5.24
N GLY A 400 -11.12 20.84 -4.25
CA GLY A 400 -12.35 21.61 -4.40
C GLY A 400 -13.62 20.79 -4.57
N ALA A 401 -13.52 19.46 -4.72
CA ALA A 401 -14.70 18.60 -4.68
C ALA A 401 -15.29 18.58 -3.26
N TRP A 402 -16.53 19.07 -3.10
CA TRP A 402 -17.17 19.24 -1.79
C TRP A 402 -17.11 17.99 -0.91
N TYR A 403 -17.36 16.81 -1.50
CA TYR A 403 -17.26 15.53 -0.80
C TYR A 403 -15.83 15.25 -0.32
N VAL A 404 -14.83 15.37 -1.20
CA VAL A 404 -13.44 15.01 -0.88
C VAL A 404 -12.86 15.96 0.17
N GLU A 405 -13.15 17.26 0.07
CA GLU A 405 -12.69 18.24 1.04
C GLU A 405 -13.33 18.01 2.42
N SER A 406 -14.66 17.86 2.47
CA SER A 406 -15.38 17.57 3.71
C SER A 406 -14.91 16.26 4.35
N LEU A 407 -14.74 15.19 3.56
CA LEU A 407 -14.25 13.91 4.05
C LEU A 407 -12.81 14.00 4.55
N THR A 408 -11.95 14.76 3.86
CA THR A 408 -10.55 15.00 4.28
C THR A 408 -10.52 15.66 5.66
N ASP A 409 -11.35 16.69 5.88
CA ASP A 409 -11.41 17.38 7.16
C ASP A 409 -11.97 16.50 8.29
N GLN A 410 -13.03 15.73 8.01
CA GLN A 410 -13.62 14.80 8.97
C GLN A 410 -12.65 13.70 9.40
N LEU A 411 -11.96 13.07 8.44
CA LEU A 411 -10.92 12.08 8.72
C LEU A 411 -9.79 12.68 9.56
N ALA A 412 -9.31 13.88 9.19
CA ALA A 412 -8.25 14.56 9.92
C ALA A 412 -8.65 14.86 11.37
N ARG A 413 -9.88 15.33 11.62
CA ARG A 413 -10.37 15.64 12.98
C ARG A 413 -10.47 14.39 13.86
N ILE A 414 -11.13 13.34 13.37
CA ILE A 414 -11.29 12.10 14.14
C ILE A 414 -9.92 11.46 14.41
N ALA A 415 -9.05 11.41 13.40
CA ALA A 415 -7.68 10.92 13.57
C ALA A 415 -6.87 11.78 14.55
N TRP A 416 -7.09 13.10 14.58
CA TRP A 416 -6.42 14.01 15.50
C TRP A 416 -6.81 13.76 16.96
N GLU A 417 -8.09 13.51 17.22
CA GLU A 417 -8.58 13.16 18.57
C GLU A 417 -8.01 11.83 19.05
N LEU A 418 -7.95 10.81 18.18
CA LEU A 418 -7.32 9.53 18.48
C LEU A 418 -5.81 9.71 18.73
N PHE A 419 -5.12 10.47 17.89
CA PHE A 419 -3.70 10.83 18.07
C PHE A 419 -3.45 11.50 19.42
N GLN A 420 -4.27 12.49 19.80
CA GLN A 420 -4.16 13.16 21.10
C GLN A 420 -4.41 12.20 22.27
N THR A 421 -5.29 11.21 22.10
CA THR A 421 -5.54 10.18 23.11
C THR A 421 -4.31 9.29 23.30
N ILE A 422 -3.65 8.88 22.21
CA ILE A 422 -2.39 8.12 22.25
C ILE A 422 -1.29 8.93 22.96
N GLU A 423 -1.11 10.20 22.60
CA GLU A 423 -0.09 11.05 23.22
C GLU A 423 -0.37 11.28 24.72
N LYS A 424 -1.63 11.53 25.12
CA LYS A 424 -2.03 11.65 26.53
C LYS A 424 -1.76 10.38 27.34
N ALA A 425 -1.85 9.20 26.72
CA ALA A 425 -1.58 7.92 27.38
C ALA A 425 -0.07 7.65 27.59
N GLY A 426 0.80 8.49 27.02
CA GLY A 426 2.26 8.38 27.11
C GLY A 426 2.94 8.04 25.78
N GLY A 427 2.25 8.22 24.65
CA GLY A 427 2.79 8.07 23.31
C GLY A 427 2.71 6.64 22.76
N MET A 428 3.11 6.50 21.50
CA MET A 428 2.87 5.29 20.71
C MET A 428 3.57 4.04 21.27
N ALA A 429 4.82 4.16 21.73
CA ALA A 429 5.57 3.03 22.30
C ALA A 429 4.82 2.38 23.47
N LYS A 430 4.24 3.20 24.36
CA LYS A 430 3.47 2.70 25.51
C LYS A 430 2.11 2.15 25.10
N ALA A 431 1.45 2.77 24.12
CA ALA A 431 0.16 2.31 23.59
C ALA A 431 0.26 0.95 22.87
N LEU A 432 1.40 0.65 22.23
CA LEU A 432 1.72 -0.67 21.74
C LEU A 432 2.08 -1.63 22.88
N GLY A 433 2.93 -1.19 23.81
CA GLY A 433 3.41 -1.98 24.95
C GLY A 433 2.31 -2.51 25.87
N ASN A 434 1.20 -1.78 25.99
CA ASN A 434 0.07 -2.16 26.85
C ASN A 434 -1.11 -2.80 26.09
N GLY A 435 -1.00 -3.02 24.78
CA GLY A 435 -2.04 -3.65 23.96
C GLY A 435 -3.24 -2.76 23.59
N THR A 436 -3.26 -1.48 23.97
CA THR A 436 -4.42 -0.59 23.73
C THR A 436 -4.78 -0.49 22.24
N ILE A 437 -3.78 -0.36 21.38
CA ILE A 437 -4.00 -0.28 19.92
C ILE A 437 -4.57 -1.59 19.39
N ALA A 438 -4.12 -2.74 19.93
CA ALA A 438 -4.62 -4.06 19.56
C ALA A 438 -6.07 -4.26 19.87
N ASP A 439 -6.47 -3.94 21.10
CA ASP A 439 -7.85 -4.10 21.54
C ASP A 439 -8.80 -3.21 20.73
N GLN A 440 -8.38 -1.99 20.41
CA GLN A 440 -9.17 -1.05 19.60
C GLN A 440 -9.35 -1.54 18.17
N ILE A 441 -8.29 -2.03 17.52
CA ILE A 441 -8.36 -2.56 16.15
C ILE A 441 -9.19 -3.86 16.13
N ALA A 442 -8.96 -4.76 17.09
CA ALA A 442 -9.70 -6.03 17.18
C ALA A 442 -11.21 -5.84 17.33
N SER A 443 -11.64 -4.82 18.09
CA SER A 443 -13.05 -4.47 18.25
C SER A 443 -13.71 -4.04 16.92
N VAL A 444 -13.02 -3.21 16.14
CA VAL A 444 -13.48 -2.80 14.81
C VAL A 444 -13.49 -4.00 13.86
N TRP A 445 -12.43 -4.80 13.88
CA TRP A 445 -12.32 -5.99 13.03
C TRP A 445 -13.45 -6.99 13.30
N ALA A 446 -13.78 -7.26 14.56
CA ALA A 446 -14.91 -8.13 14.92
C ALA A 446 -16.25 -7.61 14.35
N THR A 447 -16.44 -6.28 14.34
CA THR A 447 -17.63 -5.67 13.72
C THR A 447 -17.61 -5.86 12.20
N ARG A 448 -16.46 -5.67 11.57
CA ARG A 448 -16.29 -5.85 10.12
C ARG A 448 -16.49 -7.30 9.68
N GLU A 449 -15.90 -8.25 10.40
CA GLU A 449 -16.08 -9.68 10.17
C GLU A 449 -17.56 -10.08 10.23
N LYS A 450 -18.29 -9.58 11.24
CA LYS A 450 -19.73 -9.78 11.35
C LYS A 450 -20.50 -9.19 10.15
N ASN A 451 -20.14 -7.99 9.70
CA ASN A 451 -20.78 -7.35 8.55
C ASN A 451 -20.50 -8.12 7.24
N ILE A 452 -19.27 -8.62 7.04
CA ILE A 452 -18.90 -9.48 5.91
C ILE A 452 -19.70 -10.79 5.95
N ALA A 453 -19.77 -11.45 7.11
CA ALA A 453 -20.52 -12.70 7.28
C ALA A 453 -22.02 -12.53 6.97
N HIS A 454 -22.59 -11.37 7.29
CA HIS A 454 -23.99 -11.03 6.97
C HIS A 454 -24.16 -10.33 5.62
N ARG A 455 -23.12 -10.25 4.78
CA ARG A 455 -23.13 -9.60 3.45
C ARG A 455 -23.58 -8.13 3.48
N ARG A 456 -23.41 -7.46 4.62
CA ARG A 456 -23.56 -6.00 4.73
C ARG A 456 -22.38 -5.29 4.06
N ASP A 457 -21.22 -5.92 4.16
CA ASP A 457 -20.01 -5.55 3.43
C ASP A 457 -19.78 -6.59 2.33
N PRO A 458 -20.28 -6.36 1.12
CA PRO A 458 -20.17 -7.32 0.03
C PRO A 458 -18.73 -7.41 -0.50
N ILE A 459 -18.30 -8.63 -0.86
CA ILE A 459 -17.01 -8.88 -1.49
C ILE A 459 -17.26 -9.61 -2.80
N ALA A 460 -17.10 -8.90 -3.92
CA ALA A 460 -17.25 -9.45 -5.26
C ALA A 460 -16.25 -10.60 -5.51
N GLY A 461 -16.73 -11.70 -6.11
CA GLY A 461 -15.95 -12.92 -6.33
C GLY A 461 -15.82 -13.83 -5.10
N VAL A 462 -16.34 -13.40 -3.94
CA VAL A 462 -16.33 -14.17 -2.68
C VAL A 462 -17.75 -14.37 -2.16
N SER A 463 -18.36 -13.32 -1.59
CA SER A 463 -19.71 -13.37 -1.03
C SER A 463 -20.79 -12.93 -2.02
N GLU A 464 -20.41 -12.08 -2.98
CA GLU A 464 -21.26 -11.65 -4.08
C GLU A 464 -20.69 -12.13 -5.42
N PHE A 465 -21.56 -12.65 -6.28
CA PHE A 465 -21.22 -13.08 -7.64
C PHE A 465 -20.01 -14.05 -7.73
N PRO A 466 -19.93 -15.13 -6.91
CA PRO A 466 -18.81 -16.05 -6.98
C PRO A 466 -18.81 -16.87 -8.29
N ASN A 467 -17.65 -16.99 -8.93
CA ASN A 467 -17.44 -17.91 -10.05
C ASN A 467 -16.97 -19.29 -9.57
N ILE A 468 -17.90 -20.26 -9.50
CA ILE A 468 -17.60 -21.63 -9.04
C ILE A 468 -16.69 -22.38 -10.03
N THR A 469 -16.70 -21.98 -11.30
CA THR A 469 -15.89 -22.60 -12.36
C THR A 469 -14.53 -21.92 -12.56
N GLU A 470 -14.17 -20.99 -11.70
CA GLU A 470 -12.92 -20.24 -11.79
C GLU A 470 -11.69 -21.15 -11.69
N VAL A 471 -10.71 -20.93 -12.57
CA VAL A 471 -9.44 -21.65 -12.55
C VAL A 471 -8.40 -20.76 -11.89
N VAL A 472 -8.14 -21.04 -10.60
CA VAL A 472 -7.16 -20.29 -9.83
C VAL A 472 -5.74 -20.56 -10.35
N PRO A 473 -4.94 -19.51 -10.67
CA PRO A 473 -3.55 -19.67 -11.07
C PRO A 473 -2.75 -20.43 -10.02
N VAL A 474 -1.95 -21.40 -10.48
CA VAL A 474 -1.04 -22.15 -9.60
C VAL A 474 0.24 -21.36 -9.41
N ARG A 475 0.62 -21.13 -8.16
CA ARG A 475 1.90 -20.55 -7.76
C ARG A 475 2.75 -21.60 -7.05
N PRO A 476 3.73 -22.21 -7.74
CA PRO A 476 4.60 -23.19 -7.10
C PRO A 476 5.40 -22.49 -6.01
N SER A 477 5.40 -23.07 -4.81
CA SER A 477 6.28 -22.61 -3.75
C SER A 477 7.74 -22.85 -4.16
N PRO A 478 8.64 -21.88 -3.93
CA PRO A 478 10.06 -22.13 -4.11
C PRO A 478 10.53 -23.25 -3.16
N ASP A 479 11.60 -23.95 -3.54
CA ASP A 479 12.23 -24.96 -2.68
C ASP A 479 13.07 -24.26 -1.60
N HIS A 480 12.40 -23.84 -0.53
CA HIS A 480 13.04 -23.12 0.58
C HIS A 480 14.14 -23.95 1.24
N LYS A 481 14.03 -25.29 1.22
CA LYS A 481 15.05 -26.16 1.79
C LYS A 481 16.33 -26.09 0.95
N ALA A 482 16.22 -26.24 -0.37
CA ALA A 482 17.37 -26.14 -1.26
C ALA A 482 18.01 -24.74 -1.20
N LEU A 483 17.19 -23.69 -1.17
CA LEU A 483 17.67 -22.31 -1.05
C LEU A 483 18.41 -22.07 0.28
N LEU A 484 17.87 -22.57 1.40
CA LEU A 484 18.50 -22.46 2.72
C LEU A 484 19.81 -23.27 2.80
N GLU A 485 19.84 -24.48 2.23
CA GLU A 485 21.06 -25.28 2.16
C GLU A 485 22.15 -24.60 1.31
N LYS A 486 21.76 -23.88 0.24
CA LYS A 486 22.68 -23.07 -0.56
C LYS A 486 23.20 -21.89 0.27
N ALA A 487 22.32 -21.13 0.91
CA ALA A 487 22.68 -19.97 1.73
C ALA A 487 23.60 -20.32 2.92
N ARG A 488 23.49 -21.54 3.48
CA ARG A 488 24.39 -22.03 4.54
C ARG A 488 25.79 -22.41 4.04
N LYS A 489 25.92 -22.81 2.78
CA LYS A 489 27.19 -23.27 2.18
C LYS A 489 28.04 -22.13 1.69
N GLU A 490 27.41 -21.02 1.30
CA GLU A 490 28.10 -19.78 1.00
C GLU A 490 28.55 -19.17 2.34
N PRO A 491 29.86 -19.15 2.65
CA PRO A 491 30.29 -18.58 3.91
C PRO A 491 29.90 -17.10 3.92
N LEU A 492 29.46 -16.58 5.07
CA LEU A 492 29.38 -15.13 5.36
C LEU A 492 30.78 -14.47 5.36
N SER A 493 31.72 -14.98 4.56
CA SER A 493 33.16 -14.91 4.76
C SER A 493 33.68 -13.49 4.93
N ALA A 494 34.23 -13.23 6.12
CA ALA A 494 35.51 -12.57 6.36
C ALA A 494 35.74 -11.11 5.90
N ALA A 495 34.74 -10.39 5.36
CA ALA A 495 34.92 -9.00 4.94
C ALA A 495 34.57 -7.95 6.04
N TRP A 496 33.97 -8.37 7.15
CA TRP A 496 33.46 -7.44 8.18
C TRP A 496 34.50 -6.69 9.05
N PRO A 497 35.78 -7.09 9.23
CA PRO A 497 36.63 -6.42 10.22
C PRO A 497 37.13 -5.01 9.84
N GLN A 498 37.08 -4.57 8.59
CA GLN A 498 37.80 -3.36 8.16
C GLN A 498 36.93 -2.09 8.00
N CYS A 499 35.60 -2.21 7.97
CA CYS A 499 34.73 -1.07 7.66
C CYS A 499 34.14 -0.36 8.89
N TRP A 500 34.33 -0.90 10.11
CA TRP A 500 33.77 -0.33 11.34
C TRP A 500 34.78 -0.17 12.49
N PRO A 501 35.70 0.81 12.44
CA PRO A 501 36.46 1.19 13.61
C PRO A 501 35.69 2.23 14.46
N ARG A 502 35.51 1.95 15.76
CA ARG A 502 35.18 2.87 16.89
C ARG A 502 33.76 2.91 17.50
N HIS A 503 33.10 1.78 17.79
CA HIS A 503 32.00 1.76 18.78
C HIS A 503 32.08 0.57 19.76
N ARG A 504 33.28 0.24 20.25
CA ARG A 504 33.50 -0.91 21.18
C ARG A 504 33.14 -0.63 22.65
N GLU A 505 32.63 0.55 22.99
CA GLU A 505 32.31 0.93 24.38
C GLU A 505 30.80 1.15 24.60
N VAL A 506 29.95 0.21 24.20
CA VAL A 506 28.56 0.18 24.68
C VAL A 506 28.28 -1.19 25.29
N ARG A 507 28.07 -1.19 26.61
CA ARG A 507 27.88 -2.37 27.45
C ARG A 507 26.41 -2.82 27.32
N TRP A 508 26.17 -3.90 26.58
CA TRP A 508 24.84 -4.47 26.39
C TRP A 508 24.39 -5.26 27.64
N SER A 509 23.32 -4.83 28.30
CA SER A 509 22.63 -5.60 29.36
C SER A 509 21.52 -6.48 28.77
N ARG A 510 21.34 -7.67 29.34
CA ARG A 510 20.42 -8.71 28.86
C ARG A 510 18.94 -8.35 29.06
N PRO A 511 18.03 -8.79 28.17
CA PRO A 511 16.61 -8.45 28.21
C PRO A 511 15.77 -9.37 29.10
N SER A 512 14.61 -8.88 29.53
CA SER A 512 13.49 -9.64 30.11
C SER A 512 12.29 -9.66 29.12
N PRO A 513 11.46 -10.72 29.09
CA PRO A 513 10.33 -10.82 28.17
C PRO A 513 9.00 -10.40 28.81
N ASN A 514 8.15 -9.68 28.06
CA ASN A 514 6.69 -9.85 27.96
C ASN A 514 6.05 -8.66 27.21
N THR A 515 5.41 -8.87 26.05
CA THR A 515 4.31 -8.05 25.47
C THR A 515 3.62 -8.82 24.31
N VAL A 516 2.34 -8.54 24.07
CA VAL A 516 1.38 -9.27 23.21
C VAL A 516 1.30 -8.71 21.77
N CYS A 517 1.17 -9.60 20.78
CA CYS A 517 1.18 -9.33 19.33
C CYS A 517 -0.20 -8.97 18.74
N LEU A 518 -0.22 -8.24 17.62
CA LEU A 518 -1.43 -7.81 16.89
C LEU A 518 -1.97 -8.81 15.84
N ASN A 519 -1.28 -9.92 15.56
CA ASN A 519 -1.68 -10.84 14.49
C ASN A 519 -2.31 -12.15 15.03
N PRO A 520 -3.62 -12.41 14.84
CA PRO A 520 -4.25 -13.67 15.20
C PRO A 520 -4.16 -14.66 14.04
N SER A 521 -2.96 -15.18 13.73
CA SER A 521 -2.88 -16.41 12.94
C SER A 521 -1.58 -17.22 13.14
N ARG A 522 -1.79 -18.44 13.64
CA ARG A 522 -0.88 -19.61 13.76
C ARG A 522 -0.05 -19.73 15.05
N LEU A 523 -0.52 -20.59 15.96
CA LEU A 523 0.30 -21.51 16.77
C LEU A 523 -0.59 -22.66 17.29
N CYS A 524 -0.57 -23.81 16.62
CA CYS A 524 -0.99 -25.08 17.19
C CYS A 524 0.26 -25.78 17.75
N ALA A 525 0.40 -25.80 19.07
CA ALA A 525 1.22 -26.77 19.79
C ALA A 525 0.69 -26.90 21.22
N MET A 526 0.10 -28.04 21.57
CA MET A 526 -0.29 -28.35 22.95
C MET A 526 0.92 -28.93 23.72
N PRO A 527 1.15 -28.54 24.98
CA PRO A 527 2.13 -29.19 25.85
C PRO A 527 1.55 -30.46 26.50
N PRO A 528 2.38 -31.39 27.01
CA PRO A 528 1.93 -32.65 27.59
C PRO A 528 1.34 -32.50 29.00
N THR A 529 0.34 -33.31 29.30
CA THR A 529 -0.38 -33.41 30.59
C THR A 529 0.47 -34.08 31.67
N PRO A 530 0.48 -33.58 32.92
CA PRO A 530 0.83 -34.38 34.08
C PRO A 530 -0.40 -34.90 34.84
N THR A 531 -0.14 -35.98 35.57
CA THR A 531 -1.01 -36.94 36.25
C THR A 531 -1.91 -36.42 37.39
N ARG A 532 -3.03 -37.14 37.56
CA ARG A 532 -4.09 -37.03 38.60
C ARG A 532 -3.59 -36.98 40.05
N GLN A 533 -4.19 -36.11 40.87
CA GLN A 533 -4.68 -36.41 42.24
C GLN A 533 -5.91 -35.52 42.59
N ARG A 534 -6.91 -36.09 43.27
CA ARG A 534 -8.13 -35.49 43.88
C ARG A 534 -8.50 -36.38 45.11
N PRO A 535 -9.39 -36.01 46.06
CA PRO A 535 -10.32 -34.85 46.18
C PRO A 535 -10.36 -34.20 47.61
N ALA A 536 -11.16 -33.16 47.93
CA ALA A 536 -12.56 -33.21 48.47
C ALA A 536 -13.15 -31.74 48.68
N PRO A 537 -14.43 -31.50 49.05
CA PRO A 537 -15.43 -30.86 48.16
C PRO A 537 -16.21 -29.62 48.71
N GLY A 538 -16.89 -28.90 47.80
CA GLY A 538 -17.93 -27.89 48.11
C GLY A 538 -18.43 -27.16 46.85
N GLN A 539 -19.62 -27.53 46.36
CA GLN A 539 -20.32 -27.10 45.11
C GLN A 539 -21.05 -25.74 45.21
N PRO A 540 -21.72 -25.20 44.14
CA PRO A 540 -21.78 -25.60 42.72
C PRO A 540 -21.55 -24.47 41.69
N SER A 541 -21.22 -24.89 40.46
CA SER A 541 -21.18 -24.09 39.22
C SER A 541 -22.22 -24.62 38.21
N PHE A 542 -22.73 -23.74 37.34
CA PHE A 542 -23.48 -24.11 36.15
C PHE A 542 -22.87 -23.43 34.91
N LEU A 543 -22.33 -24.24 34.00
CA LEU A 543 -22.05 -23.94 32.59
C LEU A 543 -22.32 -25.24 31.81
N PRO A 544 -22.95 -25.21 30.62
CA PRO A 544 -23.00 -26.36 29.74
C PRO A 544 -21.85 -26.33 28.71
N THR A 545 -21.21 -27.49 28.60
CA THR A 545 -20.20 -27.92 27.62
C THR A 545 -20.80 -28.27 26.26
N TRP A 546 -20.06 -28.04 25.18
CA TRP A 546 -19.97 -28.98 24.03
C TRP A 546 -18.61 -28.83 23.35
N ASP A 547 -17.94 -29.96 23.10
CA ASP A 547 -16.65 -30.06 22.41
C ASP A 547 -16.71 -31.17 21.34
N ARG A 548 -16.02 -30.89 20.22
CA ARG A 548 -15.51 -31.75 19.12
C ARG A 548 -16.42 -32.57 18.20
N LEU A 549 -16.25 -32.30 16.90
CA LEU A 549 -15.87 -33.30 15.87
C LEU A 549 -15.25 -32.60 14.63
N LEU A 550 -13.96 -32.87 14.38
CA LEU A 550 -13.27 -32.67 13.11
C LEU A 550 -13.03 -34.06 12.51
N LEU A 551 -13.35 -34.28 11.24
CA LEU A 551 -12.72 -35.31 10.41
C LEU A 551 -12.85 -34.96 8.91
N THR A 552 -11.72 -35.02 8.24
CA THR A 552 -11.51 -34.93 6.80
C THR A 552 -11.63 -36.29 6.11
N THR A 553 -11.92 -36.26 4.79
CA THR A 553 -11.76 -37.30 3.73
C THR A 553 -13.02 -38.11 3.32
N PRO A 554 -13.05 -38.75 2.14
CA PRO A 554 -13.72 -38.29 0.92
C PRO A 554 -14.95 -39.15 0.54
N VAL A 555 -15.89 -38.61 -0.23
CA VAL A 555 -17.13 -39.31 -0.61
C VAL A 555 -16.93 -40.15 -1.89
N PRO A 556 -17.27 -41.46 -1.89
CA PRO A 556 -17.31 -42.27 -3.11
C PRO A 556 -18.72 -42.31 -3.75
N LEU A 557 -18.73 -42.34 -5.08
CA LEU A 557 -19.88 -42.69 -5.91
C LEU A 557 -20.32 -44.14 -5.69
N MET A 558 -21.62 -44.38 -5.43
CA MET A 558 -22.29 -45.62 -5.83
C MET A 558 -23.76 -45.41 -6.19
N ARG A 559 -24.09 -45.83 -7.41
CA ARG A 559 -25.44 -46.13 -7.90
C ARG A 559 -26.06 -47.24 -7.05
N ARG A 560 -27.36 -47.18 -6.79
CA ARG A 560 -28.25 -48.36 -6.84
C ARG A 560 -29.71 -47.95 -7.03
N THR A 561 -30.39 -48.88 -7.68
CA THR A 561 -31.62 -48.79 -8.46
C THR A 561 -32.84 -49.36 -7.75
N PHE A 562 -34.01 -48.79 -8.07
CA PHE A 562 -35.35 -49.39 -8.22
C PHE A 562 -36.07 -50.08 -7.03
N SER A 563 -37.24 -49.52 -6.67
CA SER A 563 -38.54 -50.23 -6.67
C SER A 563 -39.74 -49.26 -6.66
N LYS A 564 -40.74 -49.59 -7.49
CA LYS A 564 -42.03 -48.92 -7.86
C LYS A 564 -43.16 -49.21 -6.84
N PRO A 565 -44.46 -48.76 -6.96
CA PRO A 565 -45.22 -48.30 -8.16
C PRO A 565 -46.12 -47.04 -8.02
N VAL A 566 -46.22 -46.21 -9.07
CA VAL A 566 -47.37 -45.98 -9.99
C VAL A 566 -48.74 -45.65 -9.35
N ALA A 567 -49.21 -44.41 -9.56
CA ALA A 567 -50.61 -44.08 -9.82
C ALA A 567 -50.72 -42.88 -10.78
N SER A 568 -51.44 -43.10 -11.87
CA SER A 568 -51.71 -42.20 -13.00
C SER A 568 -52.82 -41.20 -12.74
N ARG A 569 -52.76 -39.97 -13.30
CA ARG A 569 -53.96 -39.25 -13.78
C ARG A 569 -53.65 -38.14 -14.82
N ARG A 570 -54.05 -38.46 -16.04
CA ARG A 570 -54.59 -37.68 -17.18
C ARG A 570 -54.37 -36.16 -17.28
N LEU A 571 -53.86 -35.76 -18.44
CA LEU A 571 -54.07 -34.47 -19.12
C LEU A 571 -55.55 -34.26 -19.52
N PRO A 572 -55.92 -33.01 -19.83
CA PRO A 572 -56.50 -32.77 -21.15
C PRO A 572 -55.86 -31.60 -21.91
N THR A 573 -55.72 -31.87 -23.21
CA THR A 573 -55.42 -30.98 -24.34
C THR A 573 -56.55 -30.00 -24.65
N THR A 574 -56.20 -28.79 -25.10
CA THR A 574 -56.93 -28.07 -26.17
C THR A 574 -55.93 -27.42 -27.13
N ALA A 575 -56.29 -27.44 -28.41
CA ALA A 575 -55.49 -27.09 -29.58
C ALA A 575 -56.15 -25.93 -30.35
N SER A 576 -55.36 -25.08 -31.03
CA SER A 576 -55.58 -24.63 -32.43
C SER A 576 -54.35 -23.82 -32.90
N GLN A 577 -53.61 -24.32 -33.90
CA GLN A 577 -53.48 -23.83 -35.30
C GLN A 577 -52.95 -22.38 -35.43
N ARG A 578 -51.68 -22.11 -35.80
CA ARG A 578 -50.90 -22.23 -37.08
C ARG A 578 -51.39 -21.41 -38.29
N GLN A 579 -50.56 -20.44 -38.69
CA GLN A 579 -50.07 -20.11 -40.06
C GLN A 579 -48.68 -19.46 -39.83
N LYS A 580 -47.49 -19.94 -40.23
CA LYS A 580 -46.87 -20.43 -41.48
C LYS A 580 -46.80 -19.40 -42.63
N HIS A 581 -45.61 -18.81 -42.81
CA HIS A 581 -44.94 -18.74 -44.11
C HIS A 581 -43.44 -19.00 -43.92
N VAL A 582 -42.89 -19.90 -44.75
CA VAL A 582 -41.47 -20.28 -44.84
C VAL A 582 -41.14 -20.47 -46.32
N LEU A 583 -39.86 -20.22 -46.65
CA LEU A 583 -39.00 -20.81 -47.71
C LEU A 583 -38.73 -19.94 -48.96
N PRO A 584 -37.59 -20.15 -49.69
CA PRO A 584 -36.43 -21.04 -49.44
C PRO A 584 -35.02 -20.43 -49.74
N PRO A 585 -33.93 -21.20 -49.52
CA PRO A 585 -32.59 -20.98 -50.07
C PRO A 585 -32.30 -21.89 -51.30
N SER A 586 -31.35 -21.52 -52.16
CA SER A 586 -30.77 -22.46 -53.15
C SER A 586 -29.30 -22.19 -53.51
N ARG A 587 -28.57 -23.29 -53.67
CA ARG A 587 -27.14 -23.53 -53.94
C ARG A 587 -26.69 -23.23 -55.39
N THR A 588 -25.36 -23.15 -55.58
CA THR A 588 -24.46 -23.84 -56.58
C THR A 588 -23.28 -22.90 -56.92
N ALA A 589 -22.02 -23.25 -57.25
CA ALA A 589 -21.14 -24.42 -57.24
C ALA A 589 -19.68 -23.90 -57.46
N ARG A 590 -18.63 -24.70 -57.11
CA ARG A 590 -17.17 -24.50 -57.38
C ARG A 590 -16.81 -24.77 -58.89
N PRO A 591 -15.54 -24.76 -59.44
CA PRO A 591 -14.18 -24.79 -58.83
C PRO A 591 -13.02 -24.05 -59.60
N ALA A 592 -11.75 -24.38 -59.22
CA ALA A 592 -10.43 -24.20 -59.89
C ALA A 592 -9.70 -22.85 -59.65
N SER A 593 -8.38 -22.68 -59.44
CA SER A 593 -7.09 -23.42 -59.25
C SER A 593 -5.98 -22.51 -59.85
N LEU A 594 -4.70 -22.69 -59.45
CA LEU A 594 -3.45 -22.05 -59.96
C LEU A 594 -3.02 -20.78 -59.18
N SER A 595 -1.75 -20.48 -58.88
CA SER A 595 -0.44 -21.17 -58.91
C SER A 595 0.62 -20.24 -58.26
N CYS A 596 1.76 -20.81 -57.89
CA CYS A 596 2.92 -20.21 -57.22
C CYS A 596 3.76 -19.18 -58.05
N VAL A 597 4.22 -18.08 -57.38
CA VAL A 597 5.62 -17.51 -57.26
C VAL A 597 6.34 -17.04 -58.57
N PRO A 598 7.48 -16.25 -58.66
CA PRO A 598 8.26 -15.33 -57.77
C PRO A 598 8.74 -13.95 -58.36
N ARG A 599 9.42 -13.11 -57.50
CA ARG A 599 10.55 -12.14 -57.76
C ARG A 599 10.23 -10.87 -58.62
N THR A 600 10.81 -9.67 -58.46
CA THR A 600 12.18 -9.20 -58.12
C THR A 600 12.19 -7.67 -57.83
N SER A 601 13.05 -7.25 -56.89
CA SER A 601 13.90 -6.05 -56.74
C SER A 601 13.77 -4.75 -57.59
N CYS A 602 13.87 -3.62 -56.87
CA CYS A 602 14.65 -2.36 -57.12
C CYS A 602 14.27 -1.41 -58.28
N THR A 603 13.92 -0.13 -57.99
CA THR A 603 14.82 1.06 -58.02
C THR A 603 14.08 2.41 -57.80
N ARG A 604 14.64 3.22 -56.87
CA ARG A 604 14.95 4.69 -56.87
C ARG A 604 13.99 5.82 -57.32
N ASN A 605 14.02 6.85 -56.45
CA ASN A 605 13.90 8.33 -56.60
C ASN A 605 12.48 8.92 -56.73
N THR A 606 12.05 9.94 -55.96
CA THR A 606 12.63 11.26 -55.59
C THR A 606 12.03 11.82 -54.26
N TRP A 607 12.81 12.31 -53.26
CA TRP A 607 13.13 13.74 -52.90
C TRP A 607 11.89 14.64 -52.60
N GLN A 608 11.69 15.42 -51.50
CA GLN A 608 12.50 16.24 -50.55
C GLN A 608 11.74 16.36 -49.19
N GLU A 609 12.34 16.24 -47.99
CA GLU A 609 13.20 17.17 -47.21
C GLU A 609 12.57 18.51 -46.77
N TRP A 610 12.37 18.69 -45.45
CA TRP A 610 12.70 19.93 -44.70
C TRP A 610 13.22 19.54 -43.30
N ARG A 611 14.44 20.00 -42.98
CA ARG A 611 15.17 19.80 -41.72
C ARG A 611 15.71 21.17 -41.26
N GLN A 612 15.89 21.28 -39.94
CA GLN A 612 16.87 22.12 -39.20
C GLN A 612 16.50 23.60 -38.87
N PRO A 613 17.12 24.24 -37.86
CA PRO A 613 18.27 23.78 -37.04
C PRO A 613 18.18 23.99 -35.50
N SER A 614 19.05 23.25 -34.83
CA SER A 614 19.55 23.45 -33.46
C SER A 614 20.75 24.42 -33.42
N ARG A 615 20.91 25.18 -32.33
CA ARG A 615 22.19 25.78 -31.90
C ARG A 615 22.29 25.91 -30.36
N PRO A 616 23.52 25.93 -29.79
CA PRO A 616 23.80 25.68 -28.37
C PRO A 616 24.07 26.96 -27.57
N LEU A 617 23.97 26.90 -26.24
CA LEU A 617 24.45 27.97 -25.35
C LEU A 617 25.39 27.43 -24.27
N ALA A 618 26.57 28.06 -24.24
CA ALA A 618 27.66 27.83 -23.32
C ALA A 618 27.55 28.71 -22.07
N VAL A 619 28.24 28.22 -21.03
CA VAL A 619 28.50 28.78 -19.70
C VAL A 619 28.92 30.26 -19.71
N ARG A 620 28.33 31.08 -18.83
CA ARG A 620 29.02 32.19 -18.15
C ARG A 620 28.42 32.44 -16.75
N SER A 621 29.31 32.43 -15.78
CA SER A 621 29.19 32.89 -14.39
C SER A 621 28.89 34.39 -14.30
N CYS A 622 28.07 34.81 -13.33
CA CYS A 622 28.24 36.09 -12.65
C CYS A 622 27.62 36.09 -11.26
N SER A 623 28.35 36.74 -10.36
CA SER A 623 28.24 36.81 -8.92
C SER A 623 27.63 38.15 -8.48
N TRP A 624 26.95 38.16 -7.31
CA TRP A 624 26.69 39.29 -6.40
C TRP A 624 25.95 40.55 -6.91
N LEU A 625 24.85 40.96 -6.26
CA LEU A 625 24.82 41.92 -5.14
C LEU A 625 23.38 42.34 -4.77
N ALA A 626 23.16 42.54 -3.48
CA ALA A 626 21.94 43.02 -2.85
C ALA A 626 21.74 44.54 -3.02
N ILE A 627 20.49 45.00 -3.12
CA ILE A 627 20.08 46.34 -2.69
C ILE A 627 18.71 46.25 -1.97
N ARG A 628 18.73 46.69 -0.71
CA ARG A 628 17.58 47.10 0.12
C ARG A 628 17.13 48.50 -0.31
N GLU A 629 15.84 48.79 -0.20
CA GLU A 629 15.26 50.07 0.26
C GLU A 629 13.73 49.84 0.40
N THR A 630 13.14 49.79 1.61
CA THR A 630 12.48 50.91 2.34
C THR A 630 11.74 51.86 1.39
N GLY A 631 10.45 52.17 1.50
CA GLY A 631 9.45 52.11 2.56
C GLY A 631 8.47 53.28 2.34
N SER A 632 7.25 53.15 2.86
CA SER A 632 6.26 54.22 3.11
C SER A 632 5.36 54.76 1.99
N ARG A 633 4.07 54.37 2.10
CA ARG A 633 2.83 55.19 2.09
C ARG A 633 2.86 56.56 1.41
N ALA A 634 1.90 56.79 0.49
CA ALA A 634 0.63 57.49 0.75
C ALA A 634 -0.02 57.99 -0.56
N THR A 635 -1.19 57.48 -0.93
CA THR A 635 -2.44 58.23 -1.20
C THR A 635 -3.57 57.24 -1.44
#